data_AF-A0AB34ZGX5-F1
#
_entry.id   AF-A0AB34ZGX5-F1
#
_cell.length_a   1.000
_cell.length_b   1.000
_cell.length_c   1.000
_cell.angle_alpha   90.00
_cell.angle_beta   90.00
_cell.angle_gamma   90.00
#
_symmetry.space_group_name_H-M   'P 1'
#
loop_
_entity.id
_entity.type
_entity.pdbx_description
1 polymer ?
#
loop_
_entity_poly.entity_id
_entity_poly.type
_entity_poly.pdbx_seq_one_letter_code
_entity_poly.pdbx_strand_id
1 'polypeptide(L)'
;MDNAAHQDYDEESYTSTILGGTAIAAPLLAAFEGQTSGTNADFRFGTFRKNGGAQTPLSETATGADFCLVIGHDDECAKVAIFQAKKLDPAEDEHLLSVRRGPAKSSNGHYQFTMLLAFTCRLMAKAGMPSYKIFDKDPDTLTAATRLVSLSKGHINALVEEISWVHYMIYHNGSATTLPLNHLDEACFLSEVYKHRQYSHRLGGPRLGFVEIVSGALHGSTGGWLLVPRMVIKAFLPELIEMGAIVVVDDKGGVGLTPDFECINLASVQSFNSIQAKPQGATAVNAMISRPQSAPRNGM
;
A
#
# COMPACT_ATOMS: atom_id res chain seq x y z
N MET A 1 30.88 19.40 16.03
CA MET A 1 30.35 19.85 14.73
C MET A 1 30.20 18.60 13.91
N ASP A 2 28.94 18.21 13.71
CA ASP A 2 28.51 16.94 13.15
C ASP A 2 28.76 16.90 11.64
N ASN A 3 29.47 15.87 11.18
CA ASN A 3 29.42 15.45 9.78
C ASN A 3 28.37 14.34 9.68
N ALA A 4 27.15 14.70 9.30
CA ALA A 4 26.15 13.74 8.86
C ALA A 4 26.57 13.23 7.48
N ALA A 5 27.09 12.00 7.42
CA ALA A 5 27.31 11.30 6.18
C ALA A 5 25.94 11.03 5.53
N HIS A 6 25.65 11.72 4.43
CA HIS A 6 24.63 11.28 3.49
C HIS A 6 25.11 9.93 2.93
N GLN A 7 24.47 8.86 3.36
CA GLN A 7 24.66 7.55 2.78
C GLN A 7 23.84 7.53 1.49
N ASP A 8 24.47 7.90 0.38
CA ASP A 8 23.89 7.73 -0.94
C ASP A 8 23.60 6.24 -1.15
N TYR A 9 22.40 5.94 -1.68
CA TYR A 9 22.06 4.59 -2.08
C TYR A 9 23.08 4.12 -3.13
N ASP A 10 23.63 2.91 -2.97
CA ASP A 10 24.51 2.35 -4.01
C ASP A 10 23.73 2.20 -5.33
N GLU A 11 24.47 2.24 -6.44
CA GLU A 11 23.93 2.20 -7.79
C GLU A 11 23.03 0.97 -8.00
N GLU A 12 23.33 -0.16 -7.34
CA GLU A 12 22.55 -1.39 -7.40
C GLU A 12 21.22 -1.29 -6.65
N SER A 13 21.17 -0.60 -5.51
CA SER A 13 19.97 -0.35 -4.73
C SER A 13 19.06 0.66 -5.41
N TYR A 14 19.63 1.69 -6.02
CA TYR A 14 18.88 2.65 -6.84
C TYR A 14 18.36 1.99 -8.12
N THR A 15 19.19 1.21 -8.80
CA THR A 15 18.82 0.44 -10.00
C THR A 15 17.79 -0.63 -9.67
N SER A 16 17.88 -1.31 -8.53
CA SER A 16 16.88 -2.27 -8.06
C SER A 16 15.57 -1.60 -7.62
N THR A 17 15.65 -0.38 -7.09
CA THR A 17 14.46 0.42 -6.76
C THR A 17 13.78 0.93 -8.02
N ILE A 18 14.52 1.36 -9.03
CA ILE A 18 13.98 1.75 -10.34
C ILE A 18 13.47 0.53 -11.10
N LEU A 19 14.24 -0.57 -11.21
CA LEU A 19 13.77 -1.79 -11.89
C LEU A 19 12.62 -2.44 -11.14
N GLY A 20 12.65 -2.51 -9.81
CA GLY A 20 11.53 -3.01 -9.01
C GLY A 20 10.33 -2.07 -9.07
N GLY A 21 10.56 -0.76 -9.01
CA GLY A 21 9.55 0.28 -9.16
C GLY A 21 8.92 0.27 -10.54
N THR A 22 9.69 0.10 -11.62
CA THR A 22 9.23 0.01 -13.00
C THR A 22 8.62 -1.37 -13.30
N ALA A 23 9.13 -2.46 -12.73
CA ALA A 23 8.55 -3.80 -12.87
C ALA A 23 7.22 -3.93 -12.12
N ILE A 24 7.01 -3.16 -11.05
CA ILE A 24 5.72 -3.05 -10.37
C ILE A 24 4.83 -2.02 -11.06
N ALA A 25 5.35 -0.85 -11.42
CA ALA A 25 4.59 0.24 -12.02
C ALA A 25 4.17 -0.07 -13.45
N ALA A 26 4.96 -0.73 -14.28
CA ALA A 26 4.61 -0.96 -15.69
C ALA A 26 3.38 -1.91 -15.83
N PRO A 27 3.29 -3.05 -15.13
CA PRO A 27 2.06 -3.86 -15.15
C PRO A 27 0.88 -3.17 -14.46
N LEU A 28 1.13 -2.33 -13.45
CA LEU A 28 0.10 -1.60 -12.71
C LEU A 28 -0.47 -0.44 -13.54
N LEU A 29 0.39 0.28 -14.28
CA LEU A 29 0.03 1.27 -15.30
C LEU A 29 -0.64 0.62 -16.51
N ALA A 30 -0.16 -0.54 -16.98
CA ALA A 30 -0.83 -1.30 -18.05
C ALA A 30 -2.19 -1.84 -17.62
N ALA A 31 -2.34 -2.27 -16.37
CA ALA A 31 -3.63 -2.63 -15.80
C ALA A 31 -4.57 -1.43 -15.69
N PHE A 32 -4.05 -0.21 -15.43
CA PHE A 32 -4.84 1.02 -15.49
C PHE A 32 -5.24 1.40 -16.91
N GLU A 33 -4.36 1.26 -17.91
CA GLU A 33 -4.65 1.59 -19.31
C GLU A 33 -5.66 0.62 -19.97
N GLY A 34 -5.82 -0.60 -19.46
CA GLY A 34 -6.67 -1.64 -20.05
C GLY A 34 -8.12 -1.71 -19.53
N GLN A 35 -8.55 -0.83 -18.63
CA GLN A 35 -9.83 -0.99 -17.90
C GLN A 35 -10.98 -0.19 -18.50
N THR A 36 -12.08 -0.89 -18.79
CA THR A 36 -13.33 -0.34 -19.32
C THR A 36 -14.49 -0.48 -18.31
N SER A 37 -14.95 0.60 -17.62
CA SER A 37 -16.25 0.81 -16.91
C SER A 37 -16.35 2.01 -15.92
N GLY A 38 -16.98 3.12 -16.33
CA GLY A 38 -17.85 4.05 -15.57
C GLY A 38 -17.54 4.72 -14.21
N THR A 39 -16.50 4.44 -13.42
CA THR A 39 -16.29 5.13 -12.13
C THR A 39 -14.89 5.72 -11.92
N ASN A 40 -14.83 6.94 -11.37
CA ASN A 40 -13.58 7.61 -10.98
C ASN A 40 -13.02 6.93 -9.72
N ALA A 41 -12.32 5.81 -9.88
CA ALA A 41 -11.57 5.22 -8.78
C ALA A 41 -10.20 5.90 -8.68
N ASP A 42 -9.68 6.10 -7.48
CA ASP A 42 -8.37 6.66 -7.24
C ASP A 42 -7.45 5.57 -6.71
N PHE A 43 -6.21 5.49 -7.22
CA PHE A 43 -5.22 4.57 -6.67
C PHE A 43 -4.26 5.33 -5.76
N ARG A 44 -4.15 4.86 -4.51
CA ARG A 44 -3.28 5.50 -3.52
C ARG A 44 -2.38 4.52 -2.80
N PHE A 45 -1.21 5.01 -2.43
CA PHE A 45 -0.18 4.29 -1.71
C PHE A 45 0.20 5.04 -0.44
N GLY A 46 0.41 4.32 0.66
CA GLY A 46 0.86 4.91 1.92
C GLY A 46 1.87 4.03 2.64
N THR A 47 2.92 4.63 3.18
CA THR A 47 3.94 3.94 3.99
C THR A 47 3.74 4.24 5.46
N PHE A 48 3.83 3.21 6.30
CA PHE A 48 3.88 3.41 7.75
C PHE A 48 5.24 4.01 8.15
N ARG A 49 5.28 4.76 9.24
CA ARG A 49 6.50 5.48 9.64
C ARG A 49 7.56 4.50 10.14
N LYS A 50 8.71 4.45 9.49
CA LYS A 50 9.89 3.68 9.95
C LYS A 50 10.37 4.09 11.33
N ASN A 51 10.37 5.40 11.58
CA ASN A 51 10.82 5.98 12.84
C ASN A 51 9.63 6.18 13.78
N GLY A 52 9.70 5.57 14.96
CA GLY A 52 8.66 5.65 15.97
C GLY A 52 8.59 4.39 16.82
N GLY A 53 8.25 4.55 18.09
CA GLY A 53 7.98 3.42 18.97
C GLY A 53 6.54 2.92 18.81
N ALA A 54 6.19 1.83 19.48
CA ALA A 54 4.82 1.28 19.45
C ALA A 54 3.75 2.23 20.01
N GLN A 55 4.17 3.28 20.72
CA GLN A 55 3.33 4.38 21.22
C GLN A 55 3.08 5.46 20.16
N THR A 56 3.88 5.50 19.10
CA THR A 56 3.70 6.43 17.98
C THR A 56 2.68 5.83 17.02
N PRO A 57 1.47 6.40 16.88
CA PRO A 57 0.45 5.88 15.98
C PRO A 57 1.00 5.78 14.55
N LEU A 58 0.62 4.71 13.85
CA LEU A 58 0.98 4.49 12.44
C LEU A 58 2.49 4.37 12.16
N SER A 59 3.31 4.10 13.18
CA SER A 59 4.67 3.62 12.97
C SER A 59 4.68 2.13 12.64
N GLU A 60 5.68 1.65 11.88
CA GLU A 60 5.85 0.22 11.59
C GLU A 60 5.93 -0.61 12.87
N THR A 61 6.50 -0.05 13.93
CA THR A 61 6.56 -0.69 15.25
C THR A 61 5.18 -0.82 15.90
N ALA A 62 4.31 0.17 15.71
CA ALA A 62 2.95 0.19 16.26
C ALA A 62 1.96 -0.61 15.42
N THR A 63 2.16 -0.71 14.10
CA THR A 63 1.22 -1.38 13.19
C THR A 63 1.69 -2.75 12.75
N GLY A 64 2.98 -3.07 12.85
CA GLY A 64 3.56 -4.29 12.31
C GLY A 64 3.50 -4.40 10.77
N ALA A 65 3.11 -3.32 10.08
CA ALA A 65 2.94 -3.23 8.62
C ALA A 65 3.94 -2.23 8.03
N ASP A 66 4.35 -2.44 6.77
CA ASP A 66 5.29 -1.56 6.07
C ASP A 66 4.55 -0.55 5.18
N PHE A 67 3.51 -0.99 4.46
CA PHE A 67 2.72 -0.10 3.58
C PHE A 67 1.27 -0.57 3.39
N CYS A 68 0.45 0.28 2.78
CA CYS A 68 -0.92 -0.04 2.36
C CYS A 68 -1.24 0.52 0.97
N LEU A 69 -2.22 -0.10 0.33
CA LEU A 69 -2.83 0.36 -0.91
C LEU A 69 -4.30 0.67 -0.69
N VAL A 70 -4.79 1.70 -1.37
CA VAL A 70 -6.21 2.09 -1.37
C VAL A 70 -6.68 2.27 -2.80
N ILE A 71 -7.81 1.66 -3.13
CA ILE A 71 -8.52 1.84 -4.40
C ILE A 71 -9.90 2.42 -4.09
N GLY A 72 -10.21 3.60 -4.63
CA GLY A 72 -11.54 4.19 -4.54
C GLY A 72 -12.63 3.24 -5.02
N HIS A 73 -13.76 3.19 -4.31
CA HIS A 73 -14.91 2.38 -4.69
C HIS A 73 -16.13 3.26 -4.96
N ASP A 74 -16.55 4.05 -3.96
CA ASP A 74 -17.64 5.02 -4.05
C ASP A 74 -17.36 6.21 -3.10
N ASP A 75 -18.34 7.10 -2.93
CA ASP A 75 -18.23 8.31 -2.09
C ASP A 75 -18.04 8.00 -0.60
N GLU A 76 -18.44 6.82 -0.13
CA GLU A 76 -18.44 6.43 1.28
C GLU A 76 -17.35 5.42 1.62
N CYS A 77 -16.98 4.57 0.66
CA CYS A 77 -16.12 3.42 0.86
C CYS A 77 -14.94 3.37 -0.12
N ALA A 78 -13.89 2.66 0.29
CA ALA A 78 -12.77 2.30 -0.57
C ALA A 78 -12.24 0.90 -0.21
N LYS A 79 -11.57 0.27 -1.16
CA LYS A 79 -10.89 -1.01 -0.97
C LYS A 79 -9.50 -0.76 -0.38
N VAL A 80 -9.11 -1.54 0.63
CA VAL A 80 -7.82 -1.44 1.31
C VAL A 80 -7.12 -2.79 1.33
N ALA A 81 -5.82 -2.77 1.09
CA ALA A 81 -4.92 -3.88 1.37
C ALA A 81 -3.72 -3.39 2.18
N ILE A 82 -3.32 -4.12 3.23
CA ILE A 82 -2.14 -3.83 4.06
C ILE A 82 -1.07 -4.87 3.77
N PHE A 83 0.18 -4.43 3.70
CA PHE A 83 1.31 -5.29 3.36
C PHE A 83 2.41 -5.20 4.41
N GLN A 84 2.91 -6.38 4.80
CA GLN A 84 4.19 -6.54 5.49
C GLN A 84 5.17 -7.23 4.56
N ALA A 85 6.22 -6.52 4.15
CA ALA A 85 7.25 -7.02 3.29
C ALA A 85 8.20 -7.97 4.05
N LYS A 86 8.53 -9.10 3.42
CA LYS A 86 9.47 -10.10 3.93
C LYS A 86 10.36 -10.58 2.79
N LYS A 87 11.67 -10.39 2.97
CA LYS A 87 12.68 -11.00 2.11
C LYS A 87 12.81 -12.46 2.51
N LEU A 88 12.77 -13.39 1.56
CA LEU A 88 13.22 -14.76 1.86
C LEU A 88 14.75 -14.74 1.98
N ASP A 89 15.25 -15.29 3.08
CA ASP A 89 16.69 -15.46 3.26
C ASP A 89 17.14 -16.61 2.34
N PRO A 90 18.17 -16.44 1.49
CA PRO A 90 18.73 -17.53 0.70
C PRO A 90 19.25 -18.71 1.54
N ALA A 91 19.57 -18.47 2.82
CA ALA A 91 19.96 -19.50 3.78
C ALA A 91 18.76 -20.21 4.43
N GLU A 92 17.57 -19.62 4.38
CA GLU A 92 16.33 -20.31 4.71
C GLU A 92 15.89 -21.13 3.48
N ASP A 93 15.24 -22.27 3.72
CA ASP A 93 14.60 -23.03 2.65
C ASP A 93 13.62 -22.09 1.91
N GLU A 94 13.73 -21.95 0.59
CA GLU A 94 12.87 -21.06 -0.23
C GLU A 94 11.37 -21.40 -0.09
N HIS A 95 11.06 -22.52 0.55
CA HIS A 95 9.73 -22.97 0.92
C HIS A 95 9.32 -22.64 2.37
N LEU A 96 10.11 -21.88 3.13
CA LEU A 96 9.82 -21.48 4.50
C LEU A 96 9.79 -19.95 4.63
N LEU A 97 8.75 -19.46 5.29
CA LEU A 97 8.61 -18.06 5.67
C LEU A 97 8.73 -17.92 7.18
N SER A 98 9.79 -17.25 7.64
CA SER A 98 9.86 -16.77 9.01
C SER A 98 9.11 -15.43 9.15
N VAL A 99 7.93 -15.47 9.78
CA VAL A 99 7.21 -14.24 10.18
C VAL A 99 7.77 -13.64 11.47
N ARG A 100 8.64 -14.38 12.17
CA ARG A 100 9.16 -13.99 13.48
C ARG A 100 10.09 -12.80 13.35
N ARG A 101 9.68 -11.70 13.96
CA ARG A 101 10.54 -10.56 14.24
C ARG A 101 10.34 -10.21 15.71
N GLY A 102 11.46 -10.30 16.45
CA GLY A 102 11.48 -10.02 17.88
C GLY A 102 10.90 -8.64 18.22
N PRO A 103 10.46 -8.46 19.47
CA PRO A 103 9.80 -7.23 19.88
C PRO A 103 10.76 -6.04 19.77
N ALA A 104 10.25 -4.92 19.29
CA ALA A 104 10.93 -3.65 19.48
C ALA A 104 10.93 -3.29 20.98
N LYS A 105 11.90 -2.51 21.44
CA LYS A 105 11.98 -2.08 22.86
C LYS A 105 10.67 -1.46 23.36
N SER A 106 9.99 -0.71 22.50
CA SER A 106 8.73 -0.04 22.81
C SER A 106 7.49 -0.92 22.71
N SER A 107 7.57 -2.14 22.17
CA SER A 107 6.37 -2.98 21.92
C SER A 107 5.91 -3.78 23.14
N ASN A 108 6.44 -3.50 24.33
CA ASN A 108 6.15 -4.23 25.58
C ASN A 108 6.31 -5.75 25.44
N GLY A 109 7.31 -6.16 24.65
CA GLY A 109 7.61 -7.56 24.41
C GLY A 109 6.67 -8.25 23.40
N HIS A 110 5.74 -7.54 22.76
CA HIS A 110 4.89 -8.07 21.69
C HIS A 110 5.64 -8.13 20.37
N TYR A 111 5.45 -9.22 19.65
CA TYR A 111 6.16 -9.50 18.41
C TYR A 111 5.51 -8.75 17.25
N GLN A 112 6.24 -8.56 16.15
CA GLN A 112 5.72 -7.79 15.00
C GLN A 112 4.41 -8.37 14.46
N PHE A 113 4.29 -9.70 14.37
CA PHE A 113 3.03 -10.35 13.97
C PHE A 113 1.88 -10.00 14.92
N THR A 114 2.11 -10.02 16.24
CA THR A 114 1.08 -9.67 17.22
C THR A 114 0.64 -8.22 17.08
N MET A 115 1.58 -7.30 16.78
CA MET A 115 1.27 -5.90 16.51
C MET A 115 0.44 -5.74 15.23
N LEU A 116 0.79 -6.47 14.17
CA LEU A 116 0.03 -6.51 12.92
C LEU A 116 -1.40 -6.99 13.13
N LEU A 117 -1.57 -8.15 13.77
CA LEU A 117 -2.89 -8.69 14.06
C LEU A 117 -3.71 -7.74 14.94
N ALA A 118 -3.10 -7.12 15.96
CA ALA A 118 -3.76 -6.17 16.84
C ALA A 118 -4.25 -4.93 16.08
N PHE A 119 -3.41 -4.38 15.20
CA PHE A 119 -3.76 -3.24 14.36
C PHE A 119 -4.92 -3.58 13.42
N THR A 120 -4.85 -4.75 12.77
CA THR A 120 -5.92 -5.27 11.90
C THR A 120 -7.22 -5.43 12.66
N CYS A 121 -7.19 -6.04 13.86
CA CYS A 121 -8.39 -6.22 14.66
C CYS A 121 -9.05 -4.89 15.05
N ARG A 122 -8.27 -3.87 15.40
CA ARG A 122 -8.81 -2.53 15.68
C ARG A 122 -9.44 -1.87 14.46
N LEU A 123 -8.80 -2.00 13.30
CA LEU A 123 -9.34 -1.47 12.05
C LEU A 123 -10.67 -2.16 11.69
N MET A 124 -10.72 -3.49 11.77
CA MET A 124 -11.94 -4.28 11.53
C MET A 124 -13.06 -3.90 12.50
N ALA A 125 -12.74 -3.69 13.78
CA ALA A 125 -13.71 -3.24 14.78
C ALA A 125 -14.30 -1.87 14.41
N LYS A 126 -13.46 -0.93 13.96
CA LYS A 126 -13.88 0.41 13.52
C LYS A 126 -14.61 0.41 12.18
N ALA A 127 -14.33 -0.58 11.33
CA ALA A 127 -15.12 -0.86 10.14
C ALA A 127 -16.49 -1.51 10.45
N GLY A 128 -16.79 -1.78 11.73
CA GLY A 128 -18.09 -2.30 12.16
C GLY A 128 -18.21 -3.82 12.10
N MET A 129 -17.10 -4.56 11.96
CA MET A 129 -17.12 -6.03 11.85
C MET A 129 -17.43 -6.67 13.21
N PRO A 130 -18.54 -7.44 13.34
CA PRO A 130 -19.00 -7.94 14.64
C PRO A 130 -17.98 -8.82 15.38
N SER A 131 -17.26 -9.69 14.67
CA SER A 131 -16.22 -10.58 15.23
C SER A 131 -15.11 -9.82 15.97
N TYR A 132 -14.92 -8.54 15.63
CA TYR A 132 -13.84 -7.69 16.15
C TYR A 132 -14.32 -6.64 17.15
N LYS A 133 -15.60 -6.62 17.51
CA LYS A 133 -16.19 -5.57 18.37
C LYS A 133 -15.46 -5.38 19.71
N ILE A 134 -14.84 -6.44 20.24
CA ILE A 134 -14.07 -6.37 21.49
C ILE A 134 -12.86 -5.42 21.43
N PHE A 135 -12.36 -5.11 20.22
CA PHE A 135 -11.21 -4.24 20.00
C PHE A 135 -11.59 -2.77 19.76
N ASP A 136 -12.88 -2.44 19.62
CA ASP A 136 -13.36 -1.10 19.29
C ASP A 136 -13.00 -0.04 20.36
N LYS A 137 -12.90 -0.50 21.61
CA LYS A 137 -12.55 0.31 22.78
C LYS A 137 -11.05 0.36 23.09
N ASP A 138 -10.22 -0.37 22.33
CA ASP A 138 -8.79 -0.38 22.58
C ASP A 138 -8.18 0.94 22.05
N PRO A 139 -7.59 1.77 22.95
CA PRO A 139 -7.15 3.12 22.61
C PRO A 139 -5.96 3.13 21.63
N ASP A 140 -5.15 2.08 21.66
CA ASP A 140 -3.96 1.89 20.83
C ASP A 140 -3.74 0.42 20.48
N THR A 141 -2.78 0.17 19.59
CA THR A 141 -2.45 -1.19 19.13
C THR A 141 -1.80 -2.01 20.24
N LEU A 142 -1.07 -1.40 21.18
CA LEU A 142 -0.47 -2.12 22.32
C LEU A 142 -1.53 -2.72 23.25
N THR A 143 -2.61 -1.99 23.49
CA THR A 143 -3.72 -2.46 24.30
C THR A 143 -4.42 -3.61 23.60
N ALA A 144 -4.66 -3.50 22.30
CA ALA A 144 -5.21 -4.60 21.50
C ALA A 144 -4.27 -5.83 21.46
N ALA A 145 -2.96 -5.63 21.35
CA ALA A 145 -1.97 -6.71 21.38
C ALA A 145 -1.99 -7.44 22.73
N THR A 146 -2.09 -6.69 23.83
CA THR A 146 -2.25 -7.26 25.18
C THR A 146 -3.53 -8.06 25.30
N ARG A 147 -4.63 -7.58 24.72
CA ARG A 147 -5.90 -8.32 24.64
C ARG A 147 -5.74 -9.62 23.86
N LEU A 148 -5.09 -9.63 22.69
CA LEU A 148 -4.91 -10.85 21.89
C LEU A 148 -4.25 -11.97 22.70
N VAL A 149 -3.22 -11.65 23.49
CA VAL A 149 -2.52 -12.64 24.32
C VAL A 149 -3.43 -13.27 25.39
N SER A 150 -4.51 -12.57 25.79
CA SER A 150 -5.49 -13.08 26.75
C SER A 150 -6.62 -13.93 26.13
N LEU A 151 -6.75 -13.92 24.80
CA LEU A 151 -7.77 -14.72 24.11
C LEU A 151 -7.37 -16.19 24.04
N SER A 152 -8.35 -17.06 23.82
CA SER A 152 -8.09 -18.48 23.55
C SER A 152 -7.52 -18.68 22.14
N LYS A 153 -6.78 -19.78 21.93
CA LYS A 153 -6.25 -20.14 20.62
C LYS A 153 -7.34 -20.21 19.55
N GLY A 154 -8.50 -20.79 19.89
CA GLY A 154 -9.65 -20.87 18.99
C GLY A 154 -10.21 -19.51 18.60
N HIS A 155 -10.24 -18.53 19.51
CA HIS A 155 -10.63 -17.16 19.15
C HIS A 155 -9.60 -16.50 18.22
N ILE A 156 -8.30 -16.68 18.47
CA ILE A 156 -7.25 -16.15 17.58
C ILE A 156 -7.37 -16.78 16.18
N ASN A 157 -7.60 -18.09 16.08
CA ASN A 157 -7.80 -18.78 14.81
C ASN A 157 -8.98 -18.19 14.04
N ALA A 158 -10.15 -18.07 14.68
CA ALA A 158 -11.35 -17.52 14.06
C ALA A 158 -11.16 -16.08 13.56
N LEU A 159 -10.41 -15.24 14.30
CA LEU A 159 -10.06 -13.90 13.84
C LEU A 159 -9.17 -13.96 12.60
N VAL A 160 -8.11 -14.78 12.62
CA VAL A 160 -7.16 -14.87 11.49
C VAL A 160 -7.82 -15.41 10.22
N GLU A 161 -8.73 -16.38 10.33
CA GLU A 161 -9.46 -16.97 9.20
C GLU A 161 -10.21 -15.94 8.35
N GLU A 162 -10.71 -14.86 8.97
CA GLU A 162 -11.44 -13.78 8.29
C GLU A 162 -10.52 -12.74 7.59
N ILE A 163 -9.19 -12.79 7.80
CA ILE A 163 -8.25 -11.76 7.34
C ILE A 163 -7.56 -12.20 6.04
N SER A 164 -8.26 -12.02 4.92
CA SER A 164 -7.72 -12.29 3.58
C SER A 164 -7.01 -11.08 2.93
N TRP A 165 -7.11 -9.90 3.52
CA TRP A 165 -6.76 -8.61 2.90
C TRP A 165 -5.50 -7.94 3.48
N VAL A 166 -4.93 -8.54 4.52
CA VAL A 166 -3.61 -8.20 5.03
C VAL A 166 -2.66 -9.27 4.53
N HIS A 167 -1.56 -8.86 3.92
CA HIS A 167 -0.67 -9.73 3.17
C HIS A 167 0.75 -9.65 3.69
N TYR A 168 1.42 -10.79 3.71
CA TYR A 168 2.88 -10.81 3.59
C TYR A 168 3.26 -10.66 2.12
N MET A 169 3.99 -9.59 1.78
CA MET A 169 4.63 -9.46 0.48
C MET A 169 6.00 -10.12 0.54
N ILE A 170 6.11 -11.30 -0.05
CA ILE A 170 7.29 -12.15 -0.01
C ILE A 170 8.11 -11.89 -1.27
N TYR A 171 9.33 -11.40 -1.11
CA TYR A 171 10.21 -11.07 -2.23
C TYR A 171 11.54 -11.82 -2.19
N HIS A 172 11.94 -12.34 -3.34
CA HIS A 172 13.18 -13.09 -3.54
C HIS A 172 13.53 -13.17 -5.03
N ASN A 173 14.82 -13.09 -5.38
CA ASN A 173 15.31 -13.23 -6.76
C ASN A 173 14.52 -12.41 -7.81
N GLY A 174 14.16 -11.17 -7.48
CA GLY A 174 13.40 -10.28 -8.39
C GLY A 174 11.92 -10.63 -8.55
N SER A 175 11.43 -11.66 -7.86
CA SER A 175 10.00 -12.01 -7.80
C SER A 175 9.37 -11.49 -6.51
N ALA A 176 8.10 -11.10 -6.58
CA ALA A 176 7.29 -10.71 -5.43
C ALA A 176 5.93 -11.41 -5.47
N THR A 177 5.68 -12.25 -4.48
CA THR A 177 4.41 -12.95 -4.28
C THR A 177 3.73 -12.46 -3.01
N THR A 178 2.44 -12.72 -2.89
CA THR A 178 1.64 -12.32 -1.72
C THR A 178 1.07 -13.53 -1.02
N LEU A 179 1.09 -13.50 0.31
CA LEU A 179 0.46 -14.50 1.18
C LEU A 179 -0.50 -13.79 2.15
N PRO A 180 -1.82 -13.96 2.00
CA PRO A 180 -2.81 -13.47 2.95
C PRO A 180 -2.58 -14.02 4.37
N LEU A 181 -2.94 -13.24 5.38
CA LEU A 181 -2.80 -13.64 6.80
C LEU A 181 -3.57 -14.93 7.12
N ASN A 182 -4.76 -15.10 6.55
CA ASN A 182 -5.58 -16.31 6.73
C ASN A 182 -5.02 -17.58 6.08
N HIS A 183 -3.92 -17.49 5.32
CA HIS A 183 -3.23 -18.63 4.74
C HIS A 183 -1.98 -19.06 5.53
N LEU A 184 -1.65 -18.37 6.63
CA LEU A 184 -0.56 -18.79 7.51
C LEU A 184 -0.94 -20.04 8.30
N ASP A 185 0.03 -20.91 8.52
CA ASP A 185 -0.17 -22.09 9.37
C ASP A 185 -0.59 -21.67 10.78
N GLU A 186 -1.56 -22.37 11.35
CA GLU A 186 -2.04 -22.12 12.73
C GLU A 186 -0.89 -22.12 13.74
N ALA A 187 -0.01 -23.12 13.64
CA ALA A 187 1.18 -23.22 14.49
C ALA A 187 2.10 -21.99 14.35
N CYS A 188 2.19 -21.41 13.15
CA CYS A 188 3.00 -20.23 12.87
C CYS A 188 2.48 -19.03 13.65
N PHE A 189 1.26 -18.58 13.38
CA PHE A 189 0.76 -17.35 14.00
C PHE A 189 0.49 -17.50 15.50
N LEU A 190 0.05 -18.67 15.98
CA LEU A 190 -0.12 -18.89 17.42
C LEU A 190 1.22 -18.84 18.15
N SER A 191 2.31 -19.32 17.54
CA SER A 191 3.64 -19.26 18.16
C SER A 191 4.10 -17.82 18.40
N GLU A 192 3.67 -16.90 17.55
CA GLU A 192 4.02 -15.48 17.64
C GLU A 192 3.16 -14.73 18.65
N VAL A 193 1.85 -15.01 18.71
CA VAL A 193 0.94 -14.41 19.71
C VAL A 193 1.30 -14.86 21.12
N TYR A 194 1.52 -16.16 21.33
CA TYR A 194 1.80 -16.72 22.66
C TYR A 194 3.28 -16.88 22.97
N LYS A 195 4.16 -16.32 22.13
CA LYS A 195 5.63 -16.29 22.31
C LYS A 195 6.23 -17.68 22.53
N HIS A 196 5.72 -18.67 21.82
CA HIS A 196 6.26 -20.03 21.83
C HIS A 196 7.54 -20.13 20.99
N ARG A 197 8.06 -21.36 20.85
CA ARG A 197 9.18 -21.67 19.95
C ARG A 197 8.87 -21.19 18.54
N GLN A 198 9.90 -20.65 17.87
CA GLN A 198 9.78 -20.19 16.48
C GLN A 198 9.28 -21.31 15.59
N TYR A 199 8.28 -20.96 14.79
CA TYR A 199 7.72 -21.79 13.75
C TYR A 199 7.72 -20.98 12.45
N SER A 200 8.31 -21.53 11.40
CA SER A 200 8.24 -20.94 10.06
C SER A 200 7.04 -21.51 9.32
N HIS A 201 6.30 -20.65 8.63
CA HIS A 201 5.21 -21.07 7.77
C HIS A 201 5.77 -21.80 6.55
N ARG A 202 5.18 -22.94 6.18
CA ARG A 202 5.57 -23.64 4.96
C ARG A 202 4.84 -23.03 3.76
N LEU A 203 5.61 -22.40 2.89
CA LEU A 203 5.14 -21.86 1.63
C LEU A 203 4.74 -23.00 0.68
N GLY A 204 3.44 -23.31 0.64
CA GLY A 204 2.84 -24.24 -0.31
C GLY A 204 2.35 -23.55 -1.60
N GLY A 205 2.09 -24.35 -2.63
CA GLY A 205 1.31 -24.01 -3.83
C GLY A 205 1.79 -22.81 -4.68
N PRO A 206 1.16 -22.59 -5.84
CA PRO A 206 1.28 -21.32 -6.56
C PRO A 206 0.67 -20.20 -5.71
N ARG A 207 1.39 -19.08 -5.61
CA ARG A 207 0.95 -17.85 -4.92
C ARG A 207 0.71 -16.77 -5.94
N LEU A 208 -0.28 -15.92 -5.66
CA LEU A 208 -0.53 -14.77 -6.52
C LEU A 208 0.65 -13.81 -6.46
N GLY A 209 1.01 -13.28 -7.63
CA GLY A 209 1.92 -12.16 -7.74
C GLY A 209 1.28 -10.88 -7.19
N PHE A 210 2.11 -9.94 -6.75
CA PHE A 210 1.62 -8.61 -6.31
C PHE A 210 0.76 -7.93 -7.40
N VAL A 211 1.21 -8.01 -8.66
CA VAL A 211 0.48 -7.46 -9.82
C VAL A 211 -0.89 -8.12 -10.00
N GLU A 212 -0.99 -9.42 -9.76
CA GLU A 212 -2.24 -10.17 -9.92
C GLU A 212 -3.28 -9.75 -8.86
N ILE A 213 -2.86 -9.54 -7.61
CA ILE A 213 -3.75 -9.04 -6.55
C ILE A 213 -4.27 -7.64 -6.86
N VAL A 214 -3.40 -6.74 -7.33
CA VAL A 214 -3.81 -5.37 -7.70
C VAL A 214 -4.74 -5.40 -8.91
N SER A 215 -4.35 -6.12 -9.96
CA SER A 215 -5.18 -6.28 -11.16
C SER A 215 -6.56 -6.84 -10.80
N GLY A 216 -6.62 -7.86 -9.94
CA GLY A 216 -7.89 -8.42 -9.47
C GLY A 216 -8.82 -7.36 -8.87
N ALA A 217 -8.30 -6.48 -8.00
CA ALA A 217 -9.14 -5.44 -7.39
C ALA A 217 -9.68 -4.41 -8.39
N LEU A 218 -8.87 -4.07 -9.41
CA LEU A 218 -9.27 -3.17 -10.49
C LEU A 218 -10.39 -3.78 -11.32
N HIS A 219 -10.31 -5.08 -11.63
CA HIS A 219 -11.37 -5.84 -12.32
C HIS A 219 -12.57 -6.19 -11.42
N GLY A 220 -12.73 -5.51 -10.27
CA GLY A 220 -13.89 -5.70 -9.40
C GLY A 220 -13.80 -6.85 -8.39
N SER A 221 -12.71 -7.63 -8.36
CA SER A 221 -12.51 -8.65 -7.32
C SER A 221 -12.45 -8.01 -5.93
N THR A 222 -13.00 -8.72 -4.94
CA THR A 222 -12.86 -8.41 -3.52
C THR A 222 -11.86 -9.34 -2.83
N GLY A 223 -11.39 -10.38 -3.52
CA GLY A 223 -10.41 -11.31 -2.98
C GLY A 223 -9.08 -10.60 -2.70
N GLY A 224 -8.63 -10.61 -1.44
CA GLY A 224 -7.42 -9.93 -1.03
C GLY A 224 -7.58 -8.46 -0.63
N TRP A 225 -8.80 -7.93 -0.58
CA TRP A 225 -9.07 -6.52 -0.31
C TRP A 225 -10.24 -6.36 0.67
N LEU A 226 -10.14 -5.40 1.58
CA LEU A 226 -11.23 -5.05 2.48
C LEU A 226 -11.93 -3.79 2.01
N LEU A 227 -13.25 -3.86 1.80
CA LEU A 227 -14.06 -2.67 1.62
C LEU A 227 -14.30 -2.02 2.99
N VAL A 228 -13.86 -0.77 3.15
CA VAL A 228 -14.00 -0.02 4.40
C VAL A 228 -14.56 1.38 4.19
N PRO A 229 -15.29 1.92 5.18
CA PRO A 229 -15.67 3.32 5.16
C PRO A 229 -14.45 4.25 5.12
N ARG A 230 -14.52 5.30 4.31
CA ARG A 230 -13.43 6.29 4.16
C ARG A 230 -13.04 6.96 5.48
N MET A 231 -13.96 7.05 6.45
CA MET A 231 -13.64 7.57 7.79
C MET A 231 -12.68 6.66 8.57
N VAL A 232 -12.72 5.34 8.35
CA VAL A 232 -11.78 4.39 8.96
C VAL A 232 -10.40 4.57 8.36
N ILE A 233 -10.31 4.78 7.04
CA ILE A 233 -9.07 5.09 6.34
C ILE A 233 -8.39 6.31 6.94
N LYS A 234 -9.13 7.42 7.14
CA LYS A 234 -8.60 8.65 7.74
C LYS A 234 -8.04 8.45 9.15
N ALA A 235 -8.61 7.51 9.92
CA ALA A 235 -8.22 7.26 11.30
C ALA A 235 -7.09 6.23 11.44
N PHE A 236 -6.95 5.29 10.49
CA PHE A 236 -6.06 4.13 10.63
C PHE A 236 -4.96 4.02 9.59
N LEU A 237 -5.03 4.71 8.46
CA LEU A 237 -4.00 4.63 7.43
C LEU A 237 -3.06 5.84 7.52
N PRO A 238 -1.78 5.67 7.10
CA PRO A 238 -0.84 6.77 7.00
C PRO A 238 -1.30 7.78 5.94
N GLU A 239 -0.54 8.87 5.81
CA GLU A 239 -0.72 9.78 4.69
C GLU A 239 -0.61 9.02 3.35
N LEU A 240 -1.57 9.25 2.48
CA LEU A 240 -1.73 8.55 1.22
C LEU A 240 -1.30 9.45 0.06
N ILE A 241 -0.39 8.95 -0.76
CA ILE A 241 0.05 9.58 -2.00
C ILE A 241 -0.83 9.07 -3.13
N GLU A 242 -1.36 9.97 -3.94
CA GLU A 242 -2.07 9.63 -5.17
C GLU A 242 -1.08 9.13 -6.23
N MET A 243 -1.30 7.91 -6.68
CA MET A 243 -0.48 7.25 -7.70
C MET A 243 -1.06 7.46 -9.11
N GLY A 244 -2.36 7.75 -9.20
CA GLY A 244 -3.05 8.07 -10.43
C GLY A 244 -4.57 7.93 -10.31
N ALA A 245 -5.27 8.58 -11.24
CA ALA A 245 -6.70 8.37 -11.45
C ALA A 245 -6.91 7.07 -12.24
N ILE A 246 -7.77 6.20 -11.73
CA ILE A 246 -8.23 5.00 -12.42
C ILE A 246 -9.41 5.44 -13.27
N VAL A 247 -9.16 5.59 -14.56
CA VAL A 247 -10.22 5.78 -15.54
C VAL A 247 -10.69 4.42 -15.96
N VAL A 248 -11.97 4.15 -15.76
CA VAL A 248 -12.57 2.91 -16.25
C VAL A 248 -13.63 3.34 -17.28
N VAL A 249 -13.41 2.97 -18.54
CA VAL A 249 -14.15 3.47 -19.73
C VAL A 249 -15.34 2.58 -20.10
N ASP A 250 -16.60 3.04 -20.12
CA ASP A 250 -17.68 2.19 -20.65
C ASP A 250 -17.65 2.07 -22.19
N ASP A 251 -18.42 1.13 -22.75
CA ASP A 251 -18.54 0.88 -24.20
C ASP A 251 -18.98 2.11 -25.04
N LYS A 252 -19.20 3.27 -24.41
CA LYS A 252 -19.70 4.50 -25.01
C LYS A 252 -18.67 5.64 -25.05
N GLY A 253 -17.42 5.40 -24.61
CA GLY A 253 -16.29 6.27 -24.94
C GLY A 253 -16.34 7.67 -24.29
N GLY A 254 -16.87 7.79 -23.08
CA GLY A 254 -16.80 9.03 -22.30
C GLY A 254 -15.42 9.24 -21.68
N VAL A 255 -14.75 10.33 -22.04
CA VAL A 255 -13.51 10.81 -21.40
C VAL A 255 -13.86 11.88 -20.37
N GLY A 256 -13.36 11.76 -19.15
CA GLY A 256 -13.28 12.86 -18.15
C GLY A 256 -12.23 12.51 -17.10
N LEU A 257 -11.03 13.10 -17.14
CA LEU A 257 -10.59 14.38 -16.54
C LEU A 257 -10.74 14.44 -15.01
N THR A 258 -9.56 14.47 -14.36
CA THR A 258 -9.20 14.93 -13.00
C THR A 258 -10.32 14.99 -11.96
N PRO A 259 -10.26 14.17 -10.88
CA PRO A 259 -11.16 14.33 -9.76
C PRO A 259 -10.89 15.67 -9.05
N ASP A 260 -11.85 16.60 -9.11
CA ASP A 260 -11.94 17.74 -8.19
C ASP A 260 -12.26 17.22 -6.78
N PHE A 261 -11.29 16.62 -6.09
CA PHE A 261 -11.40 16.33 -4.67
C PHE A 261 -10.10 16.63 -3.94
N GLU A 262 -10.00 17.87 -3.45
CA GLU A 262 -9.04 18.26 -2.43
C GLU A 262 -9.17 17.32 -1.22
N CYS A 263 -8.14 16.51 -1.01
CA CYS A 263 -8.05 15.63 0.14
C CYS A 263 -7.68 16.46 1.39
N ILE A 264 -8.59 16.49 2.36
CA ILE A 264 -8.68 17.40 3.52
C ILE A 264 -7.56 17.20 4.58
N ASN A 265 -6.45 16.52 4.25
CA ASN A 265 -5.31 16.34 5.18
C ASN A 265 -4.03 17.09 4.77
N LEU A 266 -4.09 17.95 3.76
CA LEU A 266 -3.02 18.90 3.46
C LEU A 266 -3.51 20.29 3.85
N ALA A 267 -2.68 21.04 4.60
CA ALA A 267 -2.95 22.45 4.87
C ALA A 267 -3.28 23.15 3.54
N SER A 268 -4.32 23.98 3.54
CA SER A 268 -4.72 24.73 2.35
C SER A 268 -3.55 25.57 1.85
N VAL A 269 -3.01 25.20 0.69
CA VAL A 269 -2.18 26.14 -0.06
C VAL A 269 -3.16 27.18 -0.57
N GLN A 270 -3.09 28.39 -0.02
CA GLN A 270 -3.86 29.52 -0.52
C GLN A 270 -3.68 29.60 -2.04
N SER A 271 -4.81 29.64 -2.76
CA SER A 271 -4.81 29.79 -4.19
C SER A 271 -4.07 31.08 -4.56
N PHE A 272 -2.98 30.95 -5.30
CA PHE A 272 -2.31 32.09 -5.96
C PHE A 272 -3.17 32.55 -7.15
N ASN A 273 -4.36 33.06 -6.87
CA ASN A 273 -5.16 33.80 -7.83
C ASN A 273 -4.71 35.27 -7.85
N SER A 274 -3.52 35.54 -8.41
CA SER A 274 -3.15 36.90 -8.84
C SER A 274 -1.92 36.95 -9.75
N ILE A 275 -1.93 36.20 -10.86
CA ILE A 275 -1.22 36.67 -12.06
C ILE A 275 -2.18 36.57 -13.24
N GLN A 276 -2.84 37.68 -13.54
CA GLN A 276 -3.51 37.89 -14.83
C GLN A 276 -2.46 37.79 -15.94
N ALA A 277 -2.40 36.66 -16.63
CA ALA A 277 -1.68 36.57 -17.89
C ALA A 277 -2.44 37.39 -18.94
N LYS A 278 -1.89 38.54 -19.33
CA LYS A 278 -2.32 39.27 -20.53
C LYS A 278 -2.12 38.37 -21.75
N PRO A 279 -3.13 38.19 -22.62
CA PRO A 279 -2.99 37.39 -23.83
C PRO A 279 -2.30 38.21 -24.92
N GLN A 280 -0.97 38.21 -24.95
CA GLN A 280 -0.20 38.62 -26.12
C GLN A 280 0.98 37.65 -26.29
N GLY A 281 0.89 36.76 -27.29
CA GLY A 281 2.00 35.85 -27.60
C GLY A 281 1.66 34.63 -28.46
N ALA A 282 0.39 34.32 -28.73
CA ALA A 282 0.01 33.12 -29.49
C ALA A 282 0.23 33.21 -31.01
N THR A 283 0.84 34.28 -31.53
CA THR A 283 1.05 34.47 -32.98
C THR A 283 2.49 34.24 -33.44
N ALA A 284 3.44 33.96 -32.54
CA ALA A 284 4.86 33.86 -32.89
C ALA A 284 5.38 32.43 -33.19
N VAL A 285 4.62 31.37 -32.88
CA VAL A 285 5.14 29.99 -32.94
C VAL A 285 4.74 29.24 -34.21
N ASN A 286 3.74 29.69 -34.96
CA ASN A 286 3.27 29.03 -36.19
C ASN A 286 3.97 29.48 -37.49
N ALA A 287 4.92 30.43 -37.43
CA ALA A 287 5.59 30.95 -38.63
C ALA A 287 6.96 30.31 -38.93
N MET A 288 7.40 29.31 -38.16
CA MET A 288 8.76 28.73 -38.29
C MET A 288 8.84 27.36 -38.98
N ILE A 289 7.71 26.76 -39.38
CA ILE A 289 7.68 25.38 -39.94
C ILE A 289 7.40 25.35 -41.47
N SER A 290 7.25 26.51 -42.13
CA SER A 290 6.92 26.53 -43.57
C SER A 290 7.82 27.49 -44.36
N ARG A 291 9.05 27.06 -44.67
CA ARG A 291 9.81 27.64 -45.80
C ARG A 291 10.43 26.52 -46.65
N PRO A 292 10.11 26.44 -47.96
CA PRO A 292 10.78 25.54 -48.88
C PRO A 292 12.21 26.03 -49.20
N GLN A 293 13.15 25.10 -49.33
CA GLN A 293 14.47 25.36 -49.87
C GLN A 293 14.38 25.64 -51.38
N SER A 294 14.91 26.77 -51.83
CA SER A 294 15.23 27.02 -53.24
C SER A 294 16.65 27.58 -53.39
N ALA A 295 17.31 27.08 -54.43
CA ALA A 295 18.74 27.17 -54.74
C ALA A 295 19.23 28.59 -55.14
N PRO A 296 20.55 28.86 -55.10
CA PRO A 296 21.12 30.12 -55.55
C PRO A 296 21.32 30.14 -57.07
N ARG A 297 20.98 31.25 -57.72
CA ARG A 297 21.45 31.61 -59.07
C ARG A 297 21.86 33.08 -59.13
N ASN A 298 23.16 33.26 -59.37
CA ASN A 298 23.89 34.32 -60.10
C ASN A 298 23.37 35.76 -60.14
N GLY A 299 24.30 36.67 -59.82
CA GLY A 299 24.74 37.69 -60.78
C GLY A 299 24.43 39.14 -60.41
N MET A 300 25.43 39.85 -59.88
CA MET A 300 26.05 41.06 -60.46
C MET A 300 27.41 41.27 -59.79
#